data_AF-A0A4U8SKD3-F1
#
_entry.id   AF-A0A4U8SKD3-F1
#
_cell.length_a   1.000
_cell.length_b   1.000
_cell.length_c   1.000
_cell.angle_alpha   90.00
_cell.angle_beta   90.00
_cell.angle_gamma   90.00
#
_symmetry.space_group_name_H-M   'P 1'
#
loop_
_entity.id
_entity.type
_entity.pdbx_description
1 polymer ?
#
loop_
_entity_poly.entity_id
_entity_poly.type
_entity_poly.pdbx_seq_one_letter_code
_entity_poly.pdbx_strand_id
1 'polypeptide(L)'
;MLKSSAILFILLMFLPYSFIFAADKRNEKQYMREYGLAYCLANFHQTEPSNDIKASLNIYFENMIAGYNSYEELVEYIVQYINNHLVYVKPNEENPKPNEPVYFFSCLRMYESKDYQAEIERIVKKYCKDCK
;
A
#
# COMPACT_ATOMS: atom_id res chain seq x y z
N MET A 1 -12.98 40.01 34.37
CA MET A 1 -13.00 39.83 32.90
C MET A 1 -11.82 39.00 32.36
N LEU A 2 -11.20 38.09 33.15
CA LEU A 2 -9.99 37.34 32.73
C LEU A 2 -10.24 35.85 32.37
N LYS A 3 -11.40 35.27 32.68
CA LYS A 3 -11.65 33.82 32.51
C LYS A 3 -11.99 33.40 31.08
N SER A 4 -12.47 34.31 30.23
CA SER A 4 -12.95 33.98 28.88
C SER A 4 -11.79 33.80 27.88
N SER A 5 -10.65 34.45 28.12
CA SER A 5 -9.50 34.42 27.19
C SER A 5 -8.69 33.10 27.26
N ALA A 6 -8.59 32.49 28.45
CA ALA A 6 -7.83 31.24 28.62
C ALA A 6 -8.54 30.03 27.97
N ILE A 7 -9.86 29.98 28.01
CA ILE A 7 -10.66 28.91 27.40
C ILE A 7 -10.55 28.96 25.87
N LEU A 8 -10.51 30.18 25.30
CA LEU A 8 -10.34 30.39 23.86
C LEU A 8 -8.96 29.92 23.38
N PHE A 9 -7.90 30.17 24.16
CA PHE A 9 -6.55 29.69 23.86
C PHE A 9 -6.43 28.17 23.91
N ILE A 10 -7.08 27.52 24.88
CA ILE A 10 -7.10 26.06 25.00
C ILE A 10 -7.84 25.45 23.80
N LEU A 11 -9.00 25.97 23.42
CA LEU A 11 -9.75 25.54 22.24
C LEU A 11 -8.96 25.73 20.93
N LEU A 12 -8.22 26.84 20.80
CA LEU A 12 -7.34 27.11 19.66
C LEU A 12 -6.14 26.16 19.58
N MET A 13 -5.65 25.62 20.70
CA MET A 13 -4.61 24.59 20.68
C MET A 13 -5.16 23.21 20.30
N PHE A 14 -6.44 22.90 20.57
CA PHE A 14 -7.05 21.62 20.20
C PHE A 14 -7.65 21.59 18.78
N LEU A 15 -7.99 22.75 18.21
CA LEU A 15 -8.49 22.85 16.83
C LEU A 15 -7.52 22.33 15.76
N PRO A 16 -6.19 22.59 15.78
CA PRO A 16 -5.29 22.00 14.80
C PRO A 16 -5.07 20.50 15.02
N TYR A 17 -5.22 19.98 16.26
CA TYR A 17 -5.06 18.55 16.54
C TYR A 17 -6.16 17.69 15.90
N SER A 18 -7.39 18.20 15.78
CA SER A 18 -8.48 17.44 15.15
C SER A 18 -8.42 17.41 13.61
N PHE A 19 -7.71 18.36 12.98
CA PHE A 19 -7.55 18.38 11.52
C PHE A 19 -6.33 17.61 11.01
N ILE A 20 -5.30 17.37 11.84
CA ILE A 20 -4.07 16.68 11.41
C ILE A 20 -4.24 15.14 11.39
N PHE A 21 -5.19 14.57 12.15
CA PHE A 21 -5.43 13.12 12.21
C PHE A 21 -6.70 12.65 11.50
N ALA A 22 -7.33 13.52 10.71
CA ALA A 22 -8.23 13.05 9.68
C ALA A 22 -7.37 12.51 8.52
N ALA A 23 -6.64 11.41 8.76
CA ALA A 23 -6.20 10.53 7.68
C ALA A 23 -7.43 10.34 6.80
N ASP A 24 -7.38 10.84 5.57
CA ASP A 24 -8.57 10.97 4.75
C ASP A 24 -9.08 9.56 4.49
N LYS A 25 -10.08 9.12 5.26
CA LYS A 25 -10.74 7.82 5.12
C LYS A 25 -11.21 7.59 3.68
N ARG A 26 -11.25 8.63 2.84
CA ARG A 26 -11.56 8.55 1.41
C ARG A 26 -10.45 7.91 0.55
N ASN A 27 -9.23 7.74 1.05
CA ASN A 27 -8.08 7.25 0.27
C ASN A 27 -7.57 5.87 0.70
N GLU A 28 -8.25 5.16 1.62
CA GLU A 28 -7.76 3.87 2.14
C GLU A 28 -7.54 2.84 1.02
N LYS A 29 -8.46 2.75 0.06
CA LYS A 29 -8.27 1.87 -1.11
C LYS A 29 -7.04 2.25 -1.91
N GLN A 30 -6.79 3.54 -2.08
CA GLN A 30 -5.60 4.00 -2.81
C GLN A 30 -4.33 3.63 -2.06
N TYR A 31 -4.26 3.93 -0.75
CA TYR A 31 -3.09 3.59 0.06
C TYR A 31 -2.84 2.09 0.11
N MET A 32 -3.87 1.27 0.31
CA MET A 32 -3.73 -0.19 0.32
C MET A 32 -3.29 -0.73 -1.05
N ARG A 33 -3.82 -0.18 -2.14
CA ARG A 33 -3.44 -0.55 -3.52
C ARG A 33 -1.98 -0.20 -3.81
N GLU A 34 -1.54 1.00 -3.43
CA GLU A 34 -0.18 1.48 -3.65
C GLU A 34 0.82 0.79 -2.71
N TYR A 35 0.40 0.49 -1.47
CA TYR A 35 1.12 -0.36 -0.53
C TYR A 35 1.45 -1.71 -1.15
N GLY A 36 0.47 -2.41 -1.73
CA GLY A 36 0.72 -3.74 -2.28
C GLY A 36 1.64 -3.73 -3.51
N LEU A 37 1.65 -2.66 -4.31
CA LEU A 37 2.67 -2.49 -5.37
C LEU A 37 4.06 -2.28 -4.77
N ALA A 38 4.19 -1.38 -3.78
CA ALA A 38 5.46 -1.15 -3.10
C ALA A 38 5.97 -2.42 -2.42
N TYR A 39 5.08 -3.20 -1.79
CA TYR A 39 5.41 -4.47 -1.15
C TYR A 39 5.92 -5.47 -2.17
N CYS A 40 5.23 -5.59 -3.31
CA CYS A 40 5.63 -6.48 -4.38
C CYS A 40 7.05 -6.15 -4.88
N LEU A 41 7.30 -4.88 -5.19
CA LEU A 41 8.61 -4.42 -5.68
C LEU A 41 9.71 -4.54 -4.62
N ALA A 42 9.38 -4.39 -3.34
CA ALA A 42 10.31 -4.50 -2.23
C ALA A 42 10.71 -5.94 -1.89
N ASN A 43 9.88 -6.94 -2.21
CA ASN A 43 10.09 -8.34 -1.79
C ASN A 43 10.31 -9.30 -2.96
N PHE A 44 9.83 -8.96 -4.16
CA PHE A 44 10.01 -9.75 -5.37
C PHE A 44 10.94 -9.00 -6.32
N HIS A 45 12.23 -9.31 -6.23
CA HIS A 45 13.26 -8.65 -7.02
C HIS A 45 14.45 -9.60 -7.24
N GLN A 46 15.24 -9.32 -8.27
CA GLN A 46 16.51 -10.03 -8.51
C GLN A 46 17.70 -9.34 -7.86
N THR A 47 17.69 -8.00 -7.87
CA THR A 47 18.66 -7.14 -7.22
C THR A 47 17.99 -6.38 -6.09
N GLU A 48 18.77 -5.93 -5.11
CA GLU A 48 18.22 -5.17 -4.00
C GLU A 48 17.40 -3.96 -4.49
N PRO A 49 16.18 -3.73 -3.94
CA PRO A 49 15.35 -2.62 -4.35
C PRO A 49 15.91 -1.29 -3.82
N SER A 50 15.61 -0.20 -4.52
CA SER A 50 16.05 1.13 -4.11
C SER A 50 15.46 1.52 -2.75
N ASN A 51 16.16 2.42 -2.05
CA ASN A 51 15.66 3.00 -0.81
C ASN A 51 14.31 3.71 -1.00
N ASP A 52 14.04 4.25 -2.19
CA ASP A 52 12.78 4.91 -2.50
C ASP A 52 11.61 3.92 -2.44
N ILE A 53 11.76 2.69 -2.95
CA ILE A 53 10.72 1.65 -2.86
C ILE A 53 10.43 1.29 -1.40
N LYS A 54 11.50 1.11 -0.60
CA LYS A 54 11.38 0.79 0.84
C LYS A 54 10.72 1.94 1.61
N ALA A 55 11.06 3.19 1.27
CA ALA A 55 10.45 4.37 1.86
C ALA A 55 8.97 4.50 1.49
N SER A 56 8.61 4.28 0.22
CA SER A 56 7.21 4.26 -0.23
C SER A 56 6.38 3.22 0.50
N LEU A 57 6.91 2.00 0.69
CA LEU A 57 6.25 0.95 1.45
C LEU A 57 5.87 1.42 2.86
N ASN A 58 6.83 2.03 3.57
CA ASN A 58 6.61 2.53 4.93
C ASN A 58 5.61 3.69 4.97
N ILE A 59 5.71 4.64 4.02
CA ILE A 59 4.78 5.77 3.94
C ILE A 59 3.34 5.25 3.76
N TYR A 60 3.11 4.29 2.87
CA TYR A 60 1.78 3.75 2.67
C TYR A 60 1.28 2.98 3.90
N PHE A 61 2.14 2.20 4.55
CA PHE A 61 1.80 1.51 5.78
C PHE A 61 1.34 2.48 6.88
N GLU A 62 2.08 3.56 7.10
CA GLU A 62 1.78 4.56 8.13
C GLU A 62 0.48 5.33 7.88
N ASN A 63 0.04 5.42 6.62
CA ASN A 63 -1.19 6.13 6.25
C ASN A 63 -2.43 5.23 6.19
N MET A 64 -2.27 3.90 6.24
CA MET A 64 -3.39 2.96 6.24
C MET A 64 -4.10 2.91 7.59
N ILE A 65 -5.44 2.84 7.57
CA ILE A 65 -6.29 2.84 8.76
C ILE A 65 -6.79 1.43 9.11
N ALA A 66 -6.93 0.54 8.12
CA ALA A 66 -7.50 -0.80 8.28
C ALA A 66 -6.71 -1.73 9.23
N GLY A 67 -5.54 -1.30 9.69
CA GLY A 67 -4.77 -1.95 10.75
C GLY A 67 -4.03 -3.22 10.31
N TYR A 68 -3.29 -3.83 11.24
CA TYR A 68 -2.33 -4.91 10.96
C TYR A 68 -2.94 -6.14 10.27
N ASN A 69 -4.15 -6.58 10.65
CA ASN A 69 -4.79 -7.75 10.05
C ASN A 69 -5.12 -7.54 8.55
N SER A 70 -5.40 -6.30 8.13
CA SER A 70 -5.63 -5.98 6.72
C SER A 70 -4.35 -6.12 5.89
N TYR A 71 -3.20 -5.80 6.50
CA TYR A 71 -1.89 -5.92 5.90
C TYR A 71 -1.50 -7.38 5.69
N GLU A 72 -1.68 -8.24 6.70
CA GLU A 72 -1.37 -9.67 6.58
C GLU A 72 -2.16 -10.33 5.44
N GLU A 73 -3.47 -10.07 5.39
CA GLU A 73 -4.35 -10.62 4.36
C GLU A 73 -3.97 -10.13 2.95
N LEU A 74 -3.57 -8.85 2.82
CA LEU A 74 -3.07 -8.31 1.56
C LEU A 74 -1.75 -8.96 1.12
N VAL A 75 -0.81 -9.15 2.05
CA VAL A 75 0.48 -9.79 1.77
C VAL A 75 0.30 -11.23 1.33
N GLU A 76 -0.55 -11.99 2.02
CA GLU A 76 -0.88 -13.36 1.64
C GLU A 76 -1.42 -13.41 0.20
N TYR A 77 -2.33 -12.51 -0.15
CA TYR A 77 -2.83 -12.39 -1.51
C TYR A 77 -1.72 -12.09 -2.52
N ILE A 78 -0.86 -11.10 -2.25
CA ILE A 78 0.23 -10.70 -3.18
C ILE A 78 1.18 -11.87 -3.42
N VAL A 79 1.59 -12.58 -2.35
CA VAL A 79 2.48 -13.74 -2.45
C VAL A 79 1.85 -14.82 -3.33
N GLN A 80 0.57 -15.14 -3.12
CA GLN A 80 -0.14 -16.11 -3.94
C GLN A 80 -0.25 -15.66 -5.40
N TYR A 81 -0.61 -14.39 -5.62
CA TYR A 81 -0.77 -13.85 -6.97
C TYR A 81 0.54 -13.95 -7.76
N ILE A 82 1.65 -13.49 -7.17
CA ILE A 82 2.95 -13.47 -7.84
C ILE A 82 3.46 -14.89 -8.12
N ASN A 83 3.30 -15.82 -7.18
CA ASN A 83 3.71 -17.21 -7.41
C ASN A 83 2.92 -17.90 -8.55
N ASN A 84 1.63 -17.56 -8.70
CA ASN A 84 0.77 -18.16 -9.72
C ASN A 84 0.88 -17.48 -11.09
N HIS A 85 1.34 -16.24 -11.14
CA HIS A 85 1.37 -15.41 -12.36
C HIS A 85 2.77 -14.89 -12.70
N LEU A 86 3.82 -15.54 -12.16
CA LEU A 86 5.18 -15.11 -12.40
C LEU A 86 5.53 -15.22 -13.88
N VAL A 87 5.97 -14.10 -14.46
CA VAL A 87 6.39 -14.05 -15.85
C VAL A 87 7.88 -14.31 -15.94
N TYR A 88 8.28 -15.14 -16.90
CA TYR A 88 9.67 -15.48 -17.17
C TYR A 88 10.11 -14.94 -18.52
N VAL A 89 11.36 -14.50 -18.63
CA VAL A 89 11.95 -14.16 -19.91
C VAL A 89 12.16 -15.44 -20.72
N LYS A 90 11.68 -15.43 -21.97
CA LYS A 90 12.06 -16.44 -22.95
C LYS A 90 13.47 -16.10 -23.45
N PRO A 91 14.39 -17.07 -23.52
CA PRO A 91 15.72 -16.84 -24.08
C PRO A 91 15.67 -16.18 -25.45
N ASN A 92 16.50 -15.18 -25.69
CA ASN A 92 16.75 -14.57 -27.00
C ASN A 92 18.23 -14.11 -27.10
N GLU A 93 18.61 -13.51 -28.23
CA GLU A 93 19.99 -13.05 -28.47
C GLU A 93 20.47 -12.01 -27.44
N GLU A 94 19.57 -11.18 -26.90
CA GLU A 94 19.87 -10.13 -25.94
C GLU A 94 19.81 -10.62 -24.47
N ASN A 95 19.03 -11.66 -24.21
CA ASN A 95 18.93 -12.35 -22.92
C ASN A 95 18.98 -13.88 -23.11
N PRO A 96 20.18 -14.49 -23.09
CA PRO A 96 20.31 -15.93 -23.29
C PRO A 96 19.92 -16.74 -22.05
N LYS A 97 19.63 -16.10 -20.90
CA LYS A 97 19.34 -16.81 -19.65
C LYS A 97 17.91 -17.36 -19.65
N PRO A 98 17.73 -18.69 -19.60
CA PRO A 98 16.40 -19.27 -19.50
C PRO A 98 15.80 -19.06 -18.10
N ASN A 99 14.48 -18.88 -18.07
CA ASN A 99 13.66 -18.91 -16.85
C ASN A 99 14.03 -17.83 -15.83
N GLU A 100 14.49 -16.67 -16.31
CA GLU A 100 14.72 -15.51 -15.46
C GLU A 100 13.38 -14.82 -15.13
N PRO A 101 13.00 -14.69 -13.85
CA PRO A 101 11.71 -14.12 -13.47
C PRO A 101 11.69 -12.60 -13.62
N VAL A 102 10.65 -12.06 -14.26
CA VAL A 102 10.46 -10.62 -14.46
C VAL A 102 9.51 -10.07 -13.40
N TYR A 103 10.04 -9.89 -12.18
CA TYR A 103 9.23 -9.46 -11.05
C TYR A 103 8.61 -8.07 -11.24
N PHE A 104 9.36 -7.10 -11.77
CA PHE A 104 8.84 -5.76 -12.03
C PHE A 104 7.59 -5.80 -12.93
N PHE A 105 7.66 -6.54 -14.04
CA PHE A 105 6.53 -6.74 -14.93
C PHE A 105 5.37 -7.45 -14.21
N SER A 106 5.66 -8.51 -13.45
CA SER A 106 4.64 -9.28 -12.73
C SER A 106 3.93 -8.43 -11.66
N CYS A 107 4.65 -7.58 -10.92
CA CYS A 107 4.09 -6.62 -9.97
C CYS A 107 3.21 -5.57 -10.65
N LEU A 108 3.64 -5.03 -11.80
CA LEU A 108 2.81 -4.10 -12.57
C LEU A 108 1.53 -4.78 -13.09
N ARG A 109 1.63 -6.01 -13.60
CA ARG A 109 0.47 -6.79 -14.05
C ARG A 109 -0.51 -7.05 -12.92
N MET A 110 -0.03 -7.35 -11.72
CA MET A 110 -0.86 -7.46 -10.53
C MET A 110 -1.56 -6.15 -10.23
N TYR A 111 -0.82 -5.04 -10.17
CA TYR A 111 -1.35 -3.71 -9.84
C TYR A 111 -2.46 -3.25 -10.80
N GLU A 112 -2.34 -3.59 -12.09
CA GLU A 112 -3.33 -3.29 -13.13
C GLU A 112 -4.51 -4.30 -13.17
N SER A 113 -4.38 -5.46 -12.52
CA SER A 113 -5.37 -6.54 -12.63
C SER A 113 -6.68 -6.18 -11.92
N LYS A 114 -7.81 -6.58 -12.53
CA LYS A 114 -9.14 -6.41 -11.90
C LYS A 114 -9.27 -7.21 -10.61
N ASP A 115 -8.64 -8.37 -10.53
CA ASP A 115 -8.69 -9.25 -9.36
C ASP A 115 -8.01 -8.59 -8.16
N TYR A 116 -6.85 -7.97 -8.37
CA TYR A 116 -6.20 -7.21 -7.31
C TYR A 116 -7.05 -6.00 -6.88
N GLN A 117 -7.62 -5.24 -7.81
CA GLN A 117 -8.50 -4.12 -7.45
C GLN A 117 -9.72 -4.59 -6.63
N ALA A 118 -10.34 -5.70 -7.02
CA ALA A 118 -11.47 -6.29 -6.29
C ALA A 118 -11.08 -6.78 -4.90
N GLU A 119 -9.88 -7.35 -4.76
CA GLU A 119 -9.36 -7.81 -3.48
C GLU A 119 -9.09 -6.65 -2.51
N ILE A 120 -8.49 -5.55 -3.00
CA ILE A 120 -8.33 -4.32 -2.22
C ILE A 120 -9.69 -3.83 -1.71
N GLU A 121 -10.70 -3.76 -2.58
CA GLU A 121 -12.05 -3.35 -2.17
C GLU A 121 -12.64 -4.28 -1.09
N ARG A 122 -12.44 -5.60 -1.23
CA ARG A 122 -12.90 -6.60 -0.26
C ARG A 122 -12.23 -6.42 1.10
N ILE A 123 -10.90 -6.27 1.14
CA ILE A 123 -10.13 -6.11 2.37
C ILE A 123 -10.50 -4.78 3.05
N VAL A 124 -10.52 -3.67 2.31
CA VAL A 124 -10.91 -2.36 2.86
C VAL A 124 -12.31 -2.42 3.46
N LYS A 125 -13.29 -3.02 2.76
CA LYS A 125 -14.66 -3.14 3.28
C LYS A 125 -14.74 -4.01 4.55
N LYS A 126 -13.90 -5.03 4.67
CA LYS A 126 -13.84 -5.94 5.82
C LYS A 126 -13.32 -5.22 7.08
N TYR A 127 -12.26 -4.43 6.95
CA TYR A 127 -11.54 -3.85 8.08
C TYR A 127 -11.80 -2.36 8.31
N CYS A 128 -12.24 -1.61 7.30
CA CYS A 128 -12.66 -0.23 7.41
C CYS A 128 -14.01 0.03 6.72
N LYS A 129 -15.10 -0.19 7.47
CA LYS A 129 -16.48 -0.06 6.96
C LYS A 129 -16.84 1.35 6.47
N ASP A 130 -16.19 2.37 7.02
CA ASP A 130 -16.45 3.79 6.70
C ASP A 130 -15.45 4.36 5.68
N CYS A 131 -14.48 3.57 5.20
CA CYS A 131 -13.49 4.02 4.22
C CYS A 131 -14.06 3.97 2.79
N LYS A 132 -13.62 4.90 1.93
CA LYS A 132 -13.94 4.83 0.49
C LYS A 132 -12.86 4.16 -0.32
#